data_AF-A0A511N8N3-F1
#
_entry.id   AF-A0A511N8N3-F1
#
_cell.length_a   1.000
_cell.length_b   1.000
_cell.length_c   1.000
_cell.angle_alpha   90.00
_cell.angle_beta   90.00
_cell.angle_gamma   90.00
#
_symmetry.space_group_name_H-M   'P 1'
#
loop_
_entity.id
_entity.type
_entity.pdbx_description
1 polymer ?
#
loop_
_entity_poly.entity_id
_entity_poly.type
_entity_poly.pdbx_seq_one_letter_code
_entity_poly.pdbx_strand_id
1 'polypeptide(L)' 'MSKTDYNTLMNEVIETTRRTRKLARLVGNEAAYKQAEEFEQSAGNAYRNRNAEHLEANLIALKELEQALKASSIQN' A
#
# COMPACT_ATOMS: atom_id res chain seq x y z
N MET A 1 24.99 0.52 9.50
CA MET A 1 23.85 0.33 8.58
C MET A 1 22.61 0.16 9.44
N SER A 2 21.62 1.05 9.28
CA SER A 2 20.31 0.88 9.93
C SER A 2 19.75 -0.48 9.50
N LYS A 3 19.46 -1.36 10.45
CA LYS A 3 18.72 -2.59 10.12
C LYS A 3 17.35 -2.14 9.65
N THR A 4 17.06 -2.26 8.36
CA THR A 4 15.70 -2.07 7.86
C THR A 4 14.78 -2.95 8.69
N ASP A 5 13.86 -2.33 9.42
CA ASP A 5 12.91 -3.04 10.26
C ASP A 5 11.74 -3.49 9.39
N TYR A 6 11.84 -4.73 8.90
CA TYR A 6 10.83 -5.40 8.10
C TYR A 6 9.45 -5.40 8.77
N ASN A 7 9.39 -5.48 10.10
CA ASN A 7 8.11 -5.46 10.82
C ASN A 7 7.47 -4.07 10.74
N THR A 8 8.28 -3.03 10.93
CA THR A 8 7.82 -1.65 10.79
C THR A 8 7.33 -1.37 9.36
N LEU A 9 8.10 -1.78 8.33
CA LEU A 9 7.68 -1.63 6.93
C LEU A 9 6.40 -2.40 6.61
N MET A 10 6.29 -3.65 7.05
CA MET A 10 5.09 -4.46 6.79
C MET A 10 3.86 -3.92 7.51
N ASN A 11 4.01 -3.42 8.75
CA ASN A 11 2.93 -2.75 9.45
C ASN A 11 2.45 -1.51 8.68
N GLU A 12 3.37 -0.71 8.14
CA GLU A 12 3.03 0.47 7.35
C GLU A 12 2.30 0.11 6.04
N VAL A 13 2.69 -0.99 5.39
CA VAL A 13 1.97 -1.55 4.24
C VAL A 13 0.53 -1.89 4.60
N ILE A 14 0.30 -2.61 5.71
CA ILE A 14 -1.04 -3.02 6.15
C ILE A 14 -1.92 -1.79 6.43
N GLU A 15 -1.38 -0.81 7.18
CA GLU A 15 -2.12 0.41 7.51
C GLU A 15 -2.46 1.24 6.27
N THR A 16 -1.48 1.42 5.37
CA THR A 16 -1.65 2.18 4.12
C THR A 16 -2.65 1.49 3.19
N THR A 17 -2.58 0.17 3.09
CA THR A 17 -3.55 -0.64 2.34
C THR A 17 -4.97 -0.44 2.88
N ARG A 18 -5.16 -0.50 4.20
CA ARG A 18 -6.48 -0.28 4.83
C ARG A 18 -7.04 1.11 4.49
N ARG A 19 -6.22 2.17 4.57
CA ARG A 19 -6.64 3.53 4.21
C ARG A 19 -6.99 3.64 2.73
N THR A 20 -6.15 3.09 1.87
CA THR A 20 -6.33 3.09 0.40
C THR A 20 -7.62 2.38 0.00
N ARG A 21 -7.88 1.18 0.54
CA ARG A 21 -9.15 0.45 0.32
C ARG A 21 -10.37 1.23 0.76
N LYS A 22 -10.29 1.91 1.90
CA LYS A 22 -11.38 2.76 2.40
C LYS A 22 -11.65 3.91 1.43
N LEU A 23 -10.61 4.61 0.98
CA LEU A 23 -10.72 5.69 0.00
C LEU A 23 -11.28 5.21 -1.34
N ALA A 24 -10.76 4.08 -1.85
CA ALA A 24 -11.21 3.47 -3.09
C ALA A 24 -12.73 3.19 -3.07
N ARG A 25 -13.24 2.64 -1.95
CA ARG A 25 -14.68 2.43 -1.76
C ARG A 25 -15.47 3.74 -1.71
N LEU A 26 -14.95 4.77 -1.03
CA LEU A 26 -15.62 6.07 -0.93
C LEU A 26 -15.81 6.74 -2.30
N VAL A 27 -14.84 6.59 -3.20
CA VAL A 27 -14.92 7.15 -4.57
C VAL A 27 -15.45 6.16 -5.60
N GLY A 28 -15.92 4.98 -5.18
CA GLY A 28 -16.46 3.95 -6.08
C GLY A 28 -15.44 3.34 -7.05
N ASN A 29 -14.14 3.41 -6.74
CA ASN A 29 -13.06 2.90 -7.60
C ASN A 29 -12.64 1.48 -7.21
N GLU A 30 -13.36 0.48 -7.72
CA GLU A 30 -13.09 -0.94 -7.44
C GLU A 30 -11.72 -1.40 -7.97
N ALA A 31 -11.24 -0.82 -9.08
CA ALA A 31 -9.92 -1.14 -9.63
C ALA A 31 -8.81 -0.75 -8.64
N ALA A 32 -8.88 0.43 -8.04
CA ALA A 32 -7.94 0.86 -7.00
C ALA A 32 -8.04 0.01 -5.73
N TYR A 33 -9.24 -0.48 -5.39
CA TYR A 33 -9.42 -1.40 -4.28
C TYR A 33 -8.65 -2.72 -4.53
N LYS A 34 -8.80 -3.32 -5.72
CA LYS A 34 -8.07 -4.52 -6.13
C LYS A 34 -6.57 -4.31 -6.21
N GLN A 35 -6.13 -3.17 -6.77
CA GLN A 35 -4.71 -2.84 -6.83
C GLN A 35 -4.07 -2.77 -5.44
N ALA A 36 -4.78 -2.24 -4.43
CA ALA A 36 -4.31 -2.24 -3.05
C ALA A 36 -4.25 -3.66 -2.43
N GLU A 37 -5.13 -4.60 -2.84
CA GLU A 37 -5.02 -6.02 -2.46
C GLU A 37 -3.76 -6.68 -3.04
N GLU A 38 -3.47 -6.41 -4.31
CA GLU A 38 -2.29 -6.97 -4.99
C GLU A 38 -0.98 -6.48 -4.37
N PHE A 39 -0.86 -5.18 -4.06
CA PHE A 39 0.32 -4.65 -3.40
C PHE A 39 0.53 -5.24 -1.99
N GLU A 40 -0.54 -5.44 -1.20
CA GLU A 40 -0.41 -6.10 0.12
C GLU A 40 0.06 -7.55 -0.02
N GLN A 41 -0.47 -8.30 -0.99
CA GLN A 41 -0.05 -9.68 -1.23
C GLN A 41 1.43 -9.75 -1.68
N SER A 42 1.83 -8.86 -2.59
CA SER A 42 3.21 -8.74 -3.07
C SER A 42 4.17 -8.35 -1.94
N ALA A 43 3.81 -7.37 -1.11
CA ALA A 43 4.55 -7.00 0.09
C ALA A 43 4.66 -8.15 1.10
N GLY A 44 3.58 -8.93 1.30
CA GLY A 44 3.59 -10.12 2.14
C GLY A 44 4.59 -11.18 1.64
N ASN A 45 4.73 -11.34 0.32
CA ASN A 45 5.76 -12.18 -0.27
C ASN A 45 7.17 -11.61 -0.03
N ALA A 46 7.36 -10.31 -0.26
CA ALA A 46 8.65 -9.65 -0.05
C ALA A 46 9.11 -9.73 1.41
N TYR A 47 8.20 -9.53 2.37
CA TYR A 47 8.44 -9.67 3.80
C TYR A 47 8.90 -11.08 4.17
N ARG A 48 8.17 -12.12 3.71
CA ARG A 48 8.56 -13.53 3.95
C ARG A 48 9.93 -13.87 3.37
N ASN A 49 10.26 -13.31 2.21
CA ASN A 49 11.53 -13.51 1.53
C ASN A 49 12.67 -12.61 2.05
N ARG A 50 12.41 -11.76 3.05
CA ARG A 50 13.36 -10.75 3.56
C ARG A 50 13.94 -9.87 2.46
N ASN A 51 13.10 -9.48 1.50
CA ASN A 51 13.46 -8.57 0.42
C ASN A 51 13.00 -7.15 0.78
N ALA A 52 13.88 -6.37 1.40
CA ALA A 52 13.58 -5.01 1.87
C ALA A 52 13.23 -4.06 0.72
N GLU A 53 14.00 -4.09 -0.37
CA GLU A 53 13.81 -3.22 -1.53
C GLU A 53 12.43 -3.41 -2.15
N HIS A 54 12.01 -4.65 -2.35
CA HIS A 54 10.69 -4.93 -2.91
C HIS A 54 9.57 -4.62 -1.91
N LEU A 55 9.80 -4.80 -0.61
CA LEU A 55 8.84 -4.39 0.42
C LEU A 55 8.65 -2.86 0.42
N GLU A 56 9.73 -2.10 0.34
CA GLU A 56 9.72 -0.63 0.23
C GLU A 56 9.05 -0.16 -1.07
N ALA A 57 9.33 -0.82 -2.19
CA ALA A 57 8.71 -0.48 -3.48
C ALA A 57 7.18 -0.67 -3.45
N ASN A 58 6.68 -1.76 -2.86
CA ASN A 58 5.23 -1.96 -2.70
C ASN A 58 4.60 -0.90 -1.78
N LEU A 59 5.30 -0.49 -0.72
CA LEU A 59 4.83 0.57 0.17
C LEU A 59 4.75 1.93 -0.54
N ILE A 60 5.76 2.27 -1.37
CA ILE A 60 5.75 3.50 -2.17
C ILE A 60 4.57 3.50 -3.14
N ALA A 61 4.38 2.42 -3.89
CA ALA A 61 3.26 2.30 -4.84
C ALA A 61 1.89 2.40 -4.14
N LEU A 62 1.75 1.83 -2.95
CA LEU A 62 0.55 1.99 -2.12
C LEU A 62 0.31 3.44 -1.69
N LYS A 63 1.36 4.16 -1.29
CA LYS A 63 1.27 5.59 -0.90
C LYS A 63 0.88 6.48 -2.08
N GLU A 64 1.43 6.21 -3.26
CA GLU A 64 1.08 6.92 -4.51
C GLU A 64 -0.39 6.69 -4.87
N LEU A 65 -0.88 5.45 -4.76
CA LEU A 65 -2.28 5.12 -4.97
C LEU A 65 -3.19 5.81 -3.92
N GLU A 66 -2.80 5.81 -2.64
CA GLU A 66 -3.52 6.53 -1.58
C GLU A 66 -3.64 8.03 -1.91
N GLN A 67 -2.55 8.64 -2.38
CA GLN A 67 -2.50 10.06 -2.73
C GLN A 67 -3.37 10.39 -3.94
N ALA A 68 -3.35 9.57 -4.99
CA ALA A 68 -4.19 9.72 -6.17
C ALA A 68 -5.69 9.63 -5.82
N LEU A 69 -6.06 8.70 -4.92
CA LEU A 69 -7.43 8.56 -4.44
C LEU A 69 -7.86 9.76 -3.59
N LYS A 70 -6.99 10.27 -2.71
CA LYS A 70 -7.27 11.49 -1.93
C LYS A 70 -7.54 12.67 -2.85
N ALA A 71 -6.70 12.89 -3.87
CA ALA A 71 -6.91 13.96 -4.84
C ALA A 71 -8.26 13.81 -5.57
N SER A 72 -8.64 12.59 -5.95
CA SER A 72 -9.91 12.29 -6.61
C SER A 72 -11.13 12.48 -5.69
N SER A 73 -10.97 12.26 -4.38
CA SER A 73 -12.04 12.43 -3.39
C SER A 73 -12.41 13.88 -3.07
N ILE A 74 -11.53 14.84 -3.40
CA ILE A 74 -11.78 16.28 -3.18
C ILE A 74 -12.57 16.89 -4.35
N GLN A 75 -12.55 16.25 -5.53
CA GLN A 75 -13.19 16.74 -6.75
C GLN A 75 -14.61 16.22 -6.98
N ASN A 76 -15.07 15.25 -6.19
CA ASN A 76 -16.44 14.72 -6.19
C ASN A 76 -17.23 15.24 -5.00
#